data_AF-A0A316C497-F1
#
_entry.id   AF-A0A316C497-F1
#
_cell.length_a   1.000
_cell.length_b   1.000
_cell.length_c   1.000
_cell.angle_alpha   90.00
_cell.angle_beta   90.00
_cell.angle_gamma   90.00
#
_symmetry.space_group_name_H-M   'P 1'
#
loop_
_entity.id
_entity.type
_entity.pdbx_description
1 polymer ?
#
loop_
_entity_poly.entity_id
_entity_poly.type
_entity_poly.pdbx_seq_one_letter_code
_entity_poly.pdbx_strand_id
1 'polypeptide(L)'
;MELNQARIEDAIIAEVADKLIGDETLYDRAKRAFDGRVEKLWKEVAEARIRSEIELAISNGLEREYCKVDSFGQQKGEKTTIRAELEKLIGGYWNAKVDRQGKPSNGYGAELTRAEWMMTQLVAADFRGEMKQHVVNLGGSLKDKLRGELHETVNRLLSDVFNVKSADDQASDRRDRSMIQPLQKAPA
;
A
#
# COMPACT_ATOMS: atom_id res chain seq x y z
N MET A 1 -4.18 53.33 30.89
CA MET A 1 -5.53 52.73 30.92
C MET A 1 -5.40 51.34 30.36
N GLU A 2 -5.26 50.34 31.22
CA GLU A 2 -5.30 48.96 30.77
C GLU A 2 -6.76 48.57 30.62
N LEU A 3 -7.19 48.35 29.37
CA LEU A 3 -8.47 47.72 29.08
C LEU A 3 -8.47 46.37 29.80
N ASN A 4 -9.36 46.26 30.79
CA ASN A 4 -9.45 45.09 31.65
C ASN A 4 -10.11 43.96 30.84
N GLN A 5 -9.28 43.31 30.02
CA GLN A 5 -9.65 42.39 28.95
C GLN A 5 -10.54 41.24 29.46
N ALA A 6 -10.26 40.75 30.67
CA ALA A 6 -11.07 39.74 31.35
C ALA A 6 -12.53 40.19 31.58
N ARG A 7 -12.77 41.45 31.99
CA ARG A 7 -14.14 41.97 32.18
C ARG A 7 -14.91 42.13 30.87
N ILE A 8 -14.21 42.39 29.77
CA ILE A 8 -14.82 42.54 28.45
C ILE A 8 -15.15 41.15 27.89
N GLU A 9 -14.26 40.17 28.07
CA GLU A 9 -14.52 38.77 27.71
C GLU A 9 -15.71 38.21 28.51
N ASP A 10 -15.77 38.42 29.83
CA ASP A 10 -16.89 37.98 30.66
C ASP A 10 -18.22 38.61 30.24
N ALA A 11 -18.23 39.90 29.89
CA ALA A 11 -19.43 40.60 29.44
C ALA A 11 -19.91 40.11 28.06
N ILE A 12 -18.98 39.84 27.14
CA ILE A 12 -19.29 39.27 25.82
C ILE A 12 -19.82 37.84 25.97
N ILE A 13 -19.21 37.04 26.84
CA ILE A 13 -19.68 35.67 27.12
C ILE A 13 -21.08 35.69 27.71
N ALA A 14 -21.38 36.60 28.64
CA ALA A 14 -22.72 36.76 29.22
C ALA A 14 -23.77 37.16 28.18
N GLU A 15 -23.46 38.13 27.30
CA GLU A 15 -24.39 38.57 26.25
C GLU A 15 -24.63 37.48 25.20
N VAL A 16 -23.58 36.73 24.85
CA VAL A 16 -23.68 35.58 23.93
C VAL A 16 -24.47 34.45 24.58
N ALA A 17 -24.28 34.18 25.88
CA ALA A 17 -25.05 33.17 26.60
C ALA A 17 -26.55 33.52 26.67
N ASP A 18 -26.90 34.78 26.96
CA ASP A 18 -28.30 35.23 26.99
C ASP A 18 -28.97 35.12 25.61
N LYS A 19 -28.27 35.51 24.54
CA LYS A 19 -28.75 35.35 23.16
C LYS A 19 -28.87 33.88 22.75
N LEU A 20 -27.98 33.02 23.25
CA LEU A 20 -28.01 31.59 22.97
C LEU A 20 -29.16 30.89 23.71
N ILE A 21 -29.49 31.31 24.93
CA ILE A 21 -30.59 30.77 25.73
C ILE A 21 -31.95 31.20 25.17
N GLY A 22 -32.04 32.41 24.59
CA GLY A 22 -33.26 32.95 24.01
C GLY A 22 -33.68 32.33 22.67
N ASP A 23 -32.77 31.69 21.94
CA ASP A 23 -33.04 31.08 20.63
C ASP A 23 -32.78 29.56 20.67
N GLU A 24 -33.86 28.82 20.82
CA GLU A 24 -33.88 27.35 20.96
C GLU A 24 -33.16 26.64 19.80
N THR A 25 -33.20 27.23 18.59
CA THR A 25 -32.56 26.66 17.39
C THR A 25 -31.05 26.87 17.38
N LEU A 26 -30.57 28.01 17.88
CA LEU A 26 -29.14 28.30 18.04
C LEU A 26 -28.55 27.50 19.20
N TYR A 27 -29.29 27.36 20.30
CA TYR A 27 -28.91 26.51 21.42
C TYR A 27 -28.69 25.06 20.99
N ASP A 28 -29.65 24.46 20.29
CA ASP A 28 -29.56 23.08 19.81
C ASP A 28 -28.39 22.87 18.85
N ARG A 29 -28.13 23.84 17.98
CA ARG A 29 -27.00 23.80 17.04
C ARG A 29 -25.66 23.91 17.76
N ALA A 30 -25.55 24.82 18.72
CA ALA A 30 -24.35 24.99 19.53
C ALA A 30 -24.09 23.75 20.37
N LYS A 31 -25.13 23.23 21.04
CA LYS A 31 -25.05 22.00 21.84
C LYS A 31 -24.56 20.81 21.02
N ARG A 32 -25.13 20.57 19.83
CA ARG A 32 -24.64 19.49 18.93
C ARG A 32 -23.18 19.68 18.51
N ALA A 33 -22.76 20.92 18.25
CA ALA A 33 -21.36 21.21 17.90
C ALA A 33 -20.41 20.99 19.09
N PHE A 34 -20.85 21.35 20.30
CA PHE A 34 -20.12 21.08 21.54
C PHE A 34 -20.05 19.59 21.83
N ASP A 35 -21.17 18.88 21.80
CA ASP A 35 -21.25 17.44 22.04
C ASP A 35 -20.37 16.68 21.02
N GLY A 36 -20.41 17.05 19.74
CA GLY A 36 -19.55 16.45 18.72
C GLY A 36 -18.05 16.72 18.94
N ARG A 37 -17.69 17.91 19.41
CA ARG A 37 -16.30 18.24 19.79
C ARG A 37 -15.86 17.48 21.03
N VAL A 38 -16.71 17.41 22.04
CA VAL A 38 -16.46 16.68 23.29
C VAL A 38 -16.31 15.20 23.00
N GLU A 39 -17.18 14.60 22.19
CA GLU A 39 -17.08 13.19 21.77
C GLU A 39 -15.79 12.92 21.00
N LYS A 40 -15.41 13.81 20.07
CA LYS A 40 -14.17 13.66 19.30
C LYS A 40 -12.93 13.74 20.21
N LEU A 41 -12.87 14.72 21.11
CA LEU A 41 -11.80 14.86 22.09
C LEU A 41 -11.75 13.66 23.03
N TRP A 42 -12.91 13.17 23.48
CA TRP A 42 -12.99 11.97 24.29
C TRP A 42 -12.48 10.73 23.57
N LYS A 43 -12.83 10.54 22.30
CA LYS A 43 -12.31 9.42 21.50
C LYS A 43 -10.79 9.50 21.36
N GLU A 44 -10.25 10.65 21.01
CA GLU A 44 -8.81 10.84 20.85
C GLU A 44 -8.06 10.61 22.18
N VAL A 45 -8.57 11.17 23.28
CA VAL A 45 -7.97 10.99 24.62
C VAL A 45 -8.10 9.54 25.10
N ALA A 46 -9.27 8.92 24.91
CA ALA A 46 -9.51 7.53 25.31
C ALA A 46 -8.64 6.57 24.51
N GLU A 47 -8.56 6.72 23.19
CA GLU A 47 -7.69 5.90 22.32
C GLU A 47 -6.22 6.05 22.71
N ALA A 48 -5.76 7.28 22.93
CA ALA A 48 -4.39 7.54 23.36
C ALA A 48 -4.10 6.88 24.73
N ARG A 49 -5.03 6.99 25.68
CA ARG A 49 -4.86 6.40 27.01
C ARG A 49 -4.90 4.88 26.95
N ILE A 50 -5.86 4.29 26.24
CA ILE A 50 -5.95 2.84 26.05
C ILE A 50 -4.68 2.32 25.39
N ARG A 51 -4.19 2.97 24.33
CA ARG A 51 -2.95 2.58 23.65
C ARG A 51 -1.76 2.63 24.62
N SER A 52 -1.62 3.71 25.38
CA SER A 52 -0.54 3.86 26.36
C SER A 52 -0.60 2.79 27.46
N GLU A 53 -1.78 2.49 28.00
CA GLU A 53 -1.94 1.44 29.02
C GLU A 53 -1.67 0.05 28.45
N ILE A 54 -2.07 -0.22 27.20
CA ILE A 54 -1.76 -1.47 26.50
C ILE A 54 -0.24 -1.59 26.29
N GLU A 55 0.42 -0.54 25.80
CA GLU A 55 1.87 -0.53 25.62
C GLU A 55 2.63 -0.72 26.94
N LEU A 56 2.16 -0.10 28.02
CA LEU A 56 2.70 -0.30 29.36
C LEU A 56 2.46 -1.72 29.86
N ALA A 57 1.27 -2.28 29.67
CA ALA A 57 0.96 -3.66 30.06
C ALA A 57 1.81 -4.67 29.28
N ILE A 58 2.02 -4.44 27.98
CA ILE A 58 2.90 -5.25 27.13
C ILE A 58 4.34 -5.13 27.61
N SER A 59 4.83 -3.91 27.82
CA SER A 59 6.21 -3.67 28.27
C SER A 59 6.47 -4.31 29.63
N ASN A 60 5.58 -4.07 30.60
CA ASN A 60 5.63 -4.69 31.92
C ASN A 60 5.53 -6.22 31.86
N GLY A 61 4.69 -6.75 30.98
CA GLY A 61 4.57 -8.19 30.75
C GLY A 61 5.84 -8.80 30.19
N LEU A 62 6.48 -8.13 29.24
CA LEU A 62 7.71 -8.58 28.59
C LEU A 62 8.96 -8.43 29.48
N GLU A 63 8.97 -7.43 30.35
CA GLU A 63 10.06 -7.14 31.29
C GLU A 63 9.93 -7.90 32.62
N ARG A 64 8.80 -8.54 32.86
CA ARG A 64 8.62 -9.38 34.05
C ARG A 64 9.67 -10.49 34.08
N GLU A 65 10.48 -10.49 35.13
CA GLU A 65 11.43 -11.56 35.40
C GLU A 65 10.67 -12.87 35.61
N TYR A 66 11.09 -13.90 34.88
CA TYR A 66 10.60 -15.25 35.05
C TYR A 66 11.76 -16.24 34.98
N CYS A 67 11.55 -17.42 35.56
CA CYS A 67 12.47 -18.54 35.40
C CYS A 67 11.77 -19.60 34.57
N LYS A 68 12.47 -20.13 33.56
CA LYS A 68 11.94 -21.19 32.71
C LYS A 68 11.68 -22.42 33.56
N VAL A 69 10.47 -22.96 33.44
CA VAL A 69 10.08 -24.17 34.15
C VAL A 69 10.23 -25.34 33.19
N ASP A 70 10.84 -26.44 33.65
CA ASP A 70 10.92 -27.65 32.86
C ASP A 70 9.57 -28.39 32.81
N SER A 71 9.49 -29.47 32.00
CA SER A 71 8.28 -30.29 31.88
C SER A 71 7.81 -30.93 33.20
N PHE A 72 8.61 -30.85 34.26
CA PHE A 72 8.34 -31.40 35.59
C PHE A 72 8.05 -30.33 36.64
N GLY A 73 7.92 -29.07 36.24
CA GLY A 73 7.57 -27.99 37.18
C GLY A 73 8.76 -27.41 37.94
N GLN A 74 9.99 -27.82 37.64
CA GLN A 74 11.18 -27.29 38.31
C GLN A 74 11.72 -26.05 37.59
N GLN A 75 12.06 -25.02 38.35
CA GLN A 75 12.70 -23.81 37.85
C GLN A 75 14.12 -24.15 37.39
N LYS A 76 14.39 -24.00 36.10
CA LYS A 76 15.68 -24.32 35.47
C LYS A 76 16.24 -23.11 34.74
N GLY A 77 17.31 -22.55 35.30
CA GLY A 77 18.09 -21.47 34.67
C GLY A 77 18.19 -20.21 35.52
N GLU A 78 18.91 -19.23 34.99
CA GLU A 78 18.99 -17.87 35.55
C GLU A 78 17.67 -17.12 35.31
N LYS A 79 17.35 -16.15 36.18
CA LYS A 79 16.20 -15.28 35.98
C LYS A 79 16.39 -14.50 34.68
N THR A 80 15.42 -14.59 33.78
CA THR A 80 15.43 -13.84 32.51
C THR A 80 14.10 -13.13 32.31
N THR A 81 14.05 -12.17 31.40
CA THR A 81 12.79 -11.54 30.99
C THR A 81 12.27 -12.21 29.73
N ILE A 82 10.96 -12.17 29.50
CA ILE A 82 10.36 -12.70 28.26
C ILE A 82 10.98 -12.02 27.05
N ARG A 83 11.26 -10.72 27.13
CA ARG A 83 11.97 -9.97 26.09
C ARG A 83 13.34 -10.55 25.76
N ALA A 84 14.19 -10.78 26.78
CA ALA A 84 15.54 -11.29 26.58
C ALA A 84 15.54 -12.72 26.02
N GLU A 85 14.60 -13.57 26.46
CA GLU A 85 14.48 -14.92 25.90
C GLU A 85 13.97 -14.92 24.45
N LEU A 86 12.99 -14.07 24.14
CA LEU A 86 12.52 -13.89 22.75
C LEU A 86 13.65 -13.37 21.86
N GLU A 87 14.43 -12.39 22.31
CA GLU A 87 15.59 -11.89 21.57
C GLU A 87 16.63 -12.98 21.33
N LYS A 88 16.91 -13.81 22.35
CA LYS A 88 17.80 -14.97 22.21
C LYS A 88 17.26 -16.02 21.24
N LEU A 89 15.96 -16.31 21.28
CA LEU A 89 15.32 -17.26 20.38
C LEU A 89 15.29 -16.76 18.94
N ILE A 90 14.94 -15.48 18.74
CA ILE A 90 14.91 -14.83 17.43
C ILE A 90 16.32 -14.76 16.86
N GLY A 91 17.29 -14.30 17.66
CA GLY A 91 18.70 -14.27 17.28
C GLY A 91 19.23 -15.66 16.94
N GLY A 92 18.91 -16.67 17.76
CA GLY A 92 19.26 -18.06 17.47
C GLY A 92 18.61 -18.61 16.20
N TYR A 93 17.36 -18.25 15.94
CA TYR A 93 16.62 -18.67 14.75
C TYR A 93 17.20 -18.08 13.46
N TRP A 94 17.52 -16.78 13.46
CA TRP A 94 18.09 -16.09 12.29
C TRP A 94 19.53 -16.49 12.00
N ASN A 95 20.33 -16.71 13.05
CA ASN A 95 21.72 -17.12 12.94
C ASN A 95 21.90 -18.63 12.73
N ALA A 96 20.83 -19.41 12.80
CA ALA A 96 20.88 -20.83 12.51
C ALA A 96 21.36 -21.06 11.06
N LYS A 97 22.39 -21.88 10.91
CA LYS A 97 22.86 -22.32 9.59
C LYS A 97 21.83 -23.25 8.96
N VAL A 98 21.51 -22.98 7.70
CA VAL A 98 20.49 -23.74 6.97
C VAL A 98 21.08 -24.39 5.72
N ASP A 99 20.48 -25.50 5.31
CA ASP A 99 20.74 -26.11 4.02
C ASP A 99 20.07 -25.33 2.87
N ARG A 100 20.25 -25.80 1.63
CA ARG A 100 19.64 -25.18 0.44
C ARG A 100 18.10 -25.15 0.50
N GLN A 101 17.49 -26.01 1.30
CA GLN A 101 16.05 -26.14 1.50
C GLN A 101 15.54 -25.31 2.68
N GLY A 102 16.40 -24.55 3.37
CA GLY A 102 16.04 -23.73 4.52
C GLY A 102 15.90 -24.51 5.84
N LYS A 103 16.22 -25.81 5.84
CA LYS A 103 16.19 -26.64 7.06
C LYS A 103 17.47 -26.43 7.86
N PRO A 104 17.39 -26.37 9.20
CA PRO A 104 18.60 -26.24 10.02
C PRO A 104 19.49 -27.46 9.80
N SER A 105 20.77 -27.22 9.48
CA SER A 105 21.73 -28.27 9.20
C SER A 105 23.08 -27.91 9.82
N ASN A 106 23.70 -28.90 10.47
CA ASN A 106 25.04 -28.78 11.07
C ASN A 106 26.11 -29.46 10.19
N GLY A 107 25.75 -29.88 8.96
CA GLY A 107 26.66 -30.56 8.04
C GLY A 107 27.59 -29.61 7.28
N TYR A 108 28.57 -30.19 6.58
CA TYR A 108 29.63 -29.52 5.80
C TYR A 108 29.12 -28.71 4.57
N GLY A 109 27.81 -28.55 4.40
CA GLY A 109 27.19 -27.77 3.31
C GLY A 109 26.23 -26.68 3.81
N ALA A 110 26.17 -26.44 5.13
CA ALA A 110 25.39 -25.37 5.73
C ALA A 110 26.27 -24.13 5.90
N GLU A 111 26.52 -23.42 4.80
CA GLU A 111 27.40 -22.23 4.81
C GLU A 111 26.64 -20.94 5.10
N LEU A 112 25.33 -20.93 4.85
CA LEU A 112 24.50 -19.73 4.87
C LEU A 112 23.63 -19.68 6.13
N THR A 113 23.50 -18.49 6.72
CA THR A 113 22.55 -18.25 7.81
C THR A 113 21.12 -18.24 7.29
N ARG A 114 20.14 -18.53 8.15
CA ARG A 114 18.71 -18.49 7.78
C ARG A 114 18.30 -17.11 7.28
N ALA A 115 18.82 -16.05 7.88
CA ALA A 115 18.54 -14.68 7.46
C ALA A 115 18.96 -14.44 6.00
N GLU A 116 20.20 -14.79 5.66
CA GLU A 116 20.74 -14.68 4.30
C GLU A 116 19.98 -15.57 3.30
N TRP A 117 19.63 -16.80 3.70
CA TRP A 117 18.84 -17.70 2.86
C TRP A 117 17.48 -17.10 2.53
N MET A 118 16.77 -16.56 3.52
CA MET A 118 15.44 -15.99 3.34
C MET A 118 15.49 -14.73 2.47
N MET A 119 16.48 -13.87 2.68
CA MET A 119 16.71 -12.70 1.82
C MET A 119 16.94 -13.11 0.36
N THR A 120 17.74 -14.16 0.14
CA THR A 120 18.00 -14.70 -1.20
C THR A 120 16.71 -15.22 -1.85
N GLN A 121 15.85 -15.91 -1.09
CA GLN A 121 14.56 -16.39 -1.59
C GLN A 121 13.60 -15.25 -1.94
N LEU A 122 13.54 -14.20 -1.12
CA LEU A 122 12.71 -13.02 -1.37
C LEU A 122 13.14 -12.30 -2.65
N VAL A 123 14.44 -12.02 -2.78
CA VAL A 123 14.98 -11.38 -3.98
C VAL A 123 14.76 -12.25 -5.23
N ALA A 124 14.97 -13.57 -5.10
CA ALA A 124 14.72 -14.49 -6.21
C ALA A 124 13.23 -14.61 -6.58
N ALA A 125 12.32 -14.44 -5.63
CA ALA A 125 10.87 -14.44 -5.90
C ALA A 125 10.45 -13.15 -6.61
N ASP A 126 10.93 -12.00 -6.13
CA ASP A 126 10.64 -10.69 -6.71
C ASP A 126 11.17 -10.58 -8.15
N PHE A 127 12.43 -10.94 -8.36
CA PHE A 127 13.05 -10.98 -9.69
C PHE A 127 12.28 -11.89 -10.67
N ARG A 128 11.80 -13.05 -10.20
CA ARG A 128 10.96 -13.94 -11.04
C ARG A 128 9.62 -13.31 -11.38
N GLY A 129 9.02 -12.56 -10.46
CA GLY A 129 7.80 -11.80 -10.69
C GLY A 129 8.00 -10.72 -11.75
N GLU A 130 9.00 -9.86 -11.56
CA GLU A 130 9.34 -8.78 -12.49
C GLU A 130 9.71 -9.31 -13.88
N MET A 131 10.57 -10.33 -13.95
CA MET A 131 11.00 -10.90 -15.23
C MET A 131 9.83 -11.52 -15.99
N LYS A 132 8.90 -12.20 -15.31
CA LYS A 132 7.69 -12.73 -15.95
C LYS A 132 6.84 -11.60 -16.53
N GLN A 133 6.67 -10.50 -15.79
CA GLN A 133 5.93 -9.34 -16.28
C GLN A 133 6.63 -8.69 -17.49
N HIS A 134 7.95 -8.53 -17.45
CA HIS A 134 8.74 -8.00 -18.57
C HIS A 134 8.63 -8.86 -19.82
N VAL A 135 8.69 -10.20 -19.69
CA VAL A 135 8.53 -11.13 -20.82
C VAL A 135 7.13 -11.05 -21.42
N VAL A 136 6.09 -10.92 -20.58
CA VAL A 136 4.71 -10.74 -21.08
C VAL A 136 4.56 -9.41 -21.81
N ASN A 137 5.10 -8.33 -21.28
CA ASN A 137 5.04 -7.00 -21.90
C ASN A 137 5.84 -6.95 -23.22
N LEU A 138 7.04 -7.55 -23.25
CA LEU A 138 7.85 -7.70 -24.47
C LEU A 138 7.13 -8.57 -25.50
N GLY A 139 6.55 -9.70 -25.08
CA GLY A 139 5.76 -10.57 -25.95
C GLY A 139 4.52 -9.88 -26.52
N GLY A 140 3.83 -9.08 -25.70
CA GLY A 140 2.70 -8.25 -26.12
C GLY A 140 3.13 -7.20 -27.15
N SER A 141 4.13 -6.38 -26.82
CA SER A 141 4.64 -5.35 -27.73
C SER A 141 5.19 -5.90 -29.04
N LEU A 142 5.88 -7.06 -29.01
CA LEU A 142 6.38 -7.73 -30.21
C LEU A 142 5.22 -8.25 -31.06
N LYS A 143 4.23 -8.88 -30.44
CA LYS A 143 3.02 -9.36 -31.14
C LYS A 143 2.25 -8.21 -31.78
N ASP A 144 2.11 -7.09 -31.08
CA ASP A 144 1.39 -5.93 -31.58
C ASP A 144 2.14 -5.24 -32.73
N LYS A 145 3.47 -5.10 -32.62
CA LYS A 145 4.31 -4.64 -33.73
C LYS A 145 4.24 -5.57 -34.94
N LEU A 146 4.34 -6.88 -34.72
CA LEU A 146 4.25 -7.87 -35.79
C LEU A 146 2.87 -7.84 -36.45
N ARG A 147 1.79 -7.66 -35.68
CA ARG A 147 0.44 -7.47 -36.24
C ARG A 147 0.35 -6.21 -37.08
N GLY A 148 0.93 -5.09 -36.63
CA GLY A 148 1.00 -3.84 -37.38
C GLY A 148 1.73 -4.03 -38.72
N GLU A 149 2.95 -4.55 -38.67
CA GLU A 149 3.76 -4.80 -39.88
C GLU A 149 3.10 -5.81 -40.82
N LEU A 150 2.50 -6.88 -40.29
CA LEU A 150 1.77 -7.86 -41.10
C LEU A 150 0.53 -7.23 -41.74
N HIS A 151 -0.22 -6.39 -41.02
CA HIS A 151 -1.37 -5.70 -41.60
C HIS A 151 -0.94 -4.72 -42.69
N GLU A 152 0.12 -3.96 -42.48
CA GLU A 152 0.64 -3.02 -43.47
C GLU A 152 1.16 -3.73 -44.71
N THR A 153 1.94 -4.80 -44.54
CA THR A 153 2.47 -5.60 -45.66
C THR A 153 1.37 -6.32 -46.42
N VAL A 154 0.40 -6.94 -45.73
CA VAL A 154 -0.75 -7.58 -46.37
C VAL A 154 -1.61 -6.55 -47.11
N ASN A 155 -1.92 -5.40 -46.50
CA ASN A 155 -2.69 -4.35 -47.18
C ASN A 155 -1.95 -3.79 -48.39
N ARG A 156 -0.61 -3.65 -48.32
CA ARG A 156 0.20 -3.22 -49.45
C ARG A 156 0.17 -4.25 -50.58
N LEU A 157 0.37 -5.53 -50.28
CA LEU A 157 0.31 -6.60 -51.27
C LEU A 157 -1.08 -6.74 -51.88
N LEU A 158 -2.14 -6.65 -51.08
CA LEU A 158 -3.52 -6.65 -51.58
C LEU A 158 -3.76 -5.41 -52.45
N SER A 159 -3.32 -4.23 -52.01
CA SER A 159 -3.45 -3.01 -52.82
C SER A 159 -2.67 -3.10 -54.12
N ASP A 160 -1.50 -3.73 -54.15
CA ASP A 160 -0.68 -3.88 -55.35
C ASP A 160 -1.26 -4.95 -56.30
N VAL A 161 -1.80 -6.05 -55.77
CA VAL A 161 -2.45 -7.13 -56.54
C VAL A 161 -3.82 -6.70 -57.09
N PHE A 162 -4.60 -5.96 -56.30
CA PHE A 162 -5.91 -5.45 -56.72
C PHE A 162 -5.85 -4.07 -57.41
N ASN A 163 -4.67 -3.42 -57.50
CA ASN A 163 -4.46 -2.25 -58.38
C ASN A 163 -4.27 -2.60 -59.86
N VAL A 164 -4.42 -3.87 -60.24
CA VAL A 164 -4.67 -4.20 -61.64
C VAL A 164 -6.10 -3.77 -61.93
N LYS A 165 -6.25 -2.62 -62.61
CA LYS A 165 -7.52 -2.11 -63.16
C LYS A 165 -8.38 -3.29 -63.59
N SER A 166 -9.45 -3.55 -62.84
CA SER A 166 -10.47 -4.51 -63.25
C SER A 166 -10.88 -4.16 -64.69
N ALA A 167 -11.04 -5.17 -65.53
CA ALA A 167 -11.53 -4.97 -66.90
C ALA A 167 -12.89 -4.22 -66.90
N ASP A 168 -13.65 -4.30 -65.80
CA ASP A 168 -14.89 -3.53 -65.61
C ASP A 168 -14.66 -2.03 -65.35
N ASP A 169 -13.53 -1.64 -64.75
CA ASP A 169 -13.17 -0.22 -64.52
C ASP A 169 -12.59 0.46 -65.76
N GLN A 170 -12.05 -0.31 -66.72
CA GLN A 170 -11.62 0.25 -68.01
C GLN A 170 -12.80 0.57 -68.94
N ALA A 171 -13.95 -0.06 -68.71
CA ALA A 171 -15.17 0.17 -69.49
C ALA A 171 -15.94 1.43 -69.05
N SER A 172 -15.69 1.93 -67.83
CA SER A 172 -16.31 3.17 -67.35
C SER A 172 -15.27 4.29 -67.25
N ASP A 173 -15.35 5.28 -68.15
CA ASP A 173 -14.62 6.56 -68.06
C ASP A 173 -15.17 7.40 -66.89
N ARG A 174 -15.10 6.86 -65.67
CA ARG A 174 -15.42 7.60 -64.44
C ARG A 174 -14.15 8.24 -63.92
N ARG A 175 -13.89 9.44 -64.42
CA ARG A 175 -13.04 10.43 -63.76
C ARG A 175 -13.73 10.89 -62.48
N ASP A 176 -13.67 10.10 -61.42
CA ASP A 176 -14.04 10.59 -60.10
C ASP A 176 -12.89 10.43 -59.12
N ARG A 177 -12.30 11.58 -58.81
CA ARG A 177 -11.29 11.77 -57.78
C ARG A 177 -11.97 11.61 -56.42
N SER A 178 -12.12 10.40 -55.91
CA SER A 178 -12.35 10.21 -54.49
C SER A 178 -11.01 10.12 -53.76
N MET A 179 -10.42 11.29 -53.50
CA MET A 179 -9.49 11.42 -52.37
C MET A 179 -10.25 10.97 -51.12
N ILE A 180 -9.83 9.87 -50.51
CA ILE A 180 -10.19 9.61 -49.11
C ILE A 180 -9.31 10.56 -48.30
N GLN A 181 -9.86 11.74 -48.02
CA GLN A 181 -9.27 12.69 -47.08
C GLN A 181 -9.22 12.02 -45.70
N PRO A 182 -8.05 11.96 -45.03
CA PRO A 182 -8.00 11.43 -43.67
C PRO A 182 -8.76 12.37 -42.73
N LEU A 183 -9.64 11.79 -41.90
CA LEU A 183 -10.32 12.48 -40.80
C LEU A 183 -9.26 13.12 -39.88
N GLN A 184 -9.15 14.45 -39.93
CA GLN A 184 -8.39 15.22 -38.94
C GLN A 184 -9.05 15.06 -37.58
N LYS A 185 -8.34 14.45 -36.63
CA LYS A 185 -8.68 14.49 -35.21
C LYS A 185 -8.04 15.74 -34.61
N ALA A 186 -8.86 16.65 -34.09
CA ALA A 186 -8.43 17.90 -33.46
C ALA A 186 -7.62 17.66 -32.17
N PRO A 187 -6.67 18.56 -31.81
CA PRO A 187 -5.86 18.42 -30.61
C PRO A 187 -6.60 18.91 -29.36
N ALA A 188 -6.58 18.07 -28.31
CA ALA A 188 -6.69 18.45 -26.90
C ALA A 188 -5.90 17.43 -26.08
#